data_AF-A0A0D0MWZ7-F1
#
_entry.id   AF-A0A0D0MWZ7-F1
#
_cell.length_a   1.000
_cell.length_b   1.000
_cell.length_c   1.000
_cell.angle_alpha   90.00
_cell.angle_beta   90.00
_cell.angle_gamma   90.00
#
_symmetry.space_group_name_H-M   'P 1'
#
loop_
_entity.id
_entity.type
_entity.pdbx_description
1 polymer ?
#
loop_
_entity_poly.entity_id
_entity_poly.type
_entity_poly.pdbx_seq_one_letter_code
_entity_poly.pdbx_strand_id
1 'polypeptide(L)'
;MIGSGLARIGADHDKAAIAAFITAGKKLISWHDGSDGLLSPNDHYRNWTTMTDIAKFNGLSDPSTATRFFIIPGGSHSAGQTLQEVDWASSIMGWVEDGIAPTQMTYTFRSGTTTRSLPVCQYPQYPKYKGSGDINGLSSYSCES
;
A
#
# COMPACT_ATOMS: atom_id res chain seq x y z
N MET A 1 9.71 -23.96 12.78
CA MET A 1 9.25 -22.56 12.85
C MET A 1 10.07 -21.71 11.90
N ILE A 2 9.66 -21.60 10.64
CA ILE A 2 10.44 -20.92 9.59
C ILE A 2 10.58 -19.41 9.91
N GLY A 3 9.55 -18.79 10.49
CA GLY A 3 9.57 -17.38 10.89
C GLY A 3 10.63 -17.02 11.95
N SER A 4 10.85 -17.87 12.97
CA SER A 4 11.90 -17.62 13.96
C SER A 4 13.31 -17.76 13.38
N GLY A 5 13.48 -18.58 12.33
CA GLY A 5 14.74 -18.71 11.60
C GLY A 5 15.04 -17.47 10.76
N LEU A 6 14.05 -16.98 10.01
CA LEU A 6 14.17 -15.78 9.18
C LEU A 6 14.46 -14.52 10.01
N ALA A 7 13.77 -14.34 11.13
CA ALA A 7 14.04 -13.23 12.05
C ALA A 7 15.47 -13.25 12.61
N ARG A 8 16.00 -14.43 12.96
CA ARG A 8 17.36 -14.57 13.50
C ARG A 8 18.47 -14.25 12.51
N ILE A 9 18.23 -14.45 11.23
CA ILE A 9 19.20 -14.13 10.17
C ILE A 9 18.98 -12.74 9.55
N GLY A 10 18.02 -11.96 10.07
CA GLY A 10 17.68 -10.63 9.55
C GLY A 10 16.98 -10.64 8.19
N ALA A 11 16.43 -11.78 7.79
CA ALA A 11 15.71 -11.93 6.51
C ALA A 11 14.20 -11.64 6.63
N ASP A 12 13.68 -11.44 7.85
CA ASP A 12 12.36 -10.87 8.09
C ASP A 12 12.50 -9.41 8.53
N HIS A 13 11.53 -8.58 8.19
CA HIS A 13 11.54 -7.18 8.59
C HIS A 13 11.33 -7.05 10.11
N ASP A 14 12.06 -6.12 10.74
CA ASP A 14 11.93 -5.86 12.17
C ASP A 14 10.66 -5.03 12.45
N LYS A 15 9.58 -5.75 12.79
CA LYS A 15 8.27 -5.18 13.12
C LYS A 15 8.33 -4.23 14.32
N ALA A 16 9.20 -4.48 15.30
CA ALA A 16 9.33 -3.63 16.48
C ALA A 16 10.04 -2.32 16.13
N ALA A 17 11.10 -2.38 15.33
CA ALA A 17 11.78 -1.18 14.83
C ALA A 17 10.84 -0.30 13.98
N ILE A 18 10.04 -0.91 13.08
CA ILE A 18 9.07 -0.17 12.28
C ILE A 18 7.98 0.43 13.18
N ALA A 19 7.48 -0.31 14.17
CA ALA A 19 6.52 0.22 15.13
C ALA A 19 7.07 1.42 15.91
N ALA A 20 8.34 1.40 16.30
CA ALA A 20 9.00 2.53 16.97
C ALA A 20 9.10 3.77 16.05
N PHE A 21 9.44 3.57 14.77
CA PHE A 21 9.45 4.63 13.75
C PHE A 21 8.08 5.31 13.61
N ILE A 22 7.02 4.49 13.49
CA ILE A 22 5.62 4.96 13.40
C ILE A 22 5.21 5.69 14.69
N THR A 23 5.54 5.13 15.86
CA THR A 23 5.23 5.73 17.18
C THR A 23 5.89 7.10 17.36
N ALA A 24 7.08 7.30 16.78
CA ALA A 24 7.76 8.59 16.74
C ALA A 24 7.14 9.60 15.74
N GLY A 25 5.97 9.30 15.17
CA GLY A 25 5.23 10.16 14.25
C GLY A 25 5.75 10.18 12.82
N LYS A 26 6.75 9.33 12.49
CA LYS A 26 7.32 9.23 11.15
C LYS A 26 6.34 8.53 10.20
N LYS A 27 6.28 8.99 8.96
CA LYS A 27 5.27 8.56 7.99
C LYS A 27 5.71 7.30 7.24
N LEU A 28 4.80 6.34 7.11
CA LEU A 28 5.01 5.10 6.37
C LEU A 28 3.85 4.89 5.39
N ILE A 29 4.18 4.85 4.10
CA ILE A 29 3.31 4.29 3.07
C ILE A 29 3.80 2.87 2.79
N SER A 30 2.92 1.89 2.98
CA SER A 30 3.16 0.48 2.68
C SER A 30 2.19 0.05 1.60
N TRP A 31 2.65 -0.71 0.61
CA TRP A 31 1.79 -1.17 -0.48
C TRP A 31 2.12 -2.60 -0.90
N HIS A 32 1.16 -3.25 -1.56
CA HIS A 32 1.37 -4.56 -2.18
C HIS A 32 0.68 -4.65 -3.53
N ASP A 33 1.24 -5.46 -4.42
CA ASP A 33 0.65 -5.80 -5.72
C ASP A 33 -0.50 -6.80 -5.54
N GLY A 34 -1.72 -6.44 -5.92
CA GLY A 34 -2.92 -7.25 -5.64
C GLY A 34 -3.00 -8.58 -6.40
N SER A 35 -2.18 -8.76 -7.44
CA SER A 35 -2.02 -10.01 -8.20
C SER A 35 -0.58 -10.53 -8.15
N ASP A 36 0.14 -10.23 -7.06
CA ASP A 36 1.44 -10.80 -6.77
C ASP A 36 1.33 -12.34 -6.63
N GLY A 37 2.02 -13.05 -7.53
CA GLY A 37 2.06 -14.52 -7.54
C GLY A 37 3.24 -15.12 -6.75
N LEU A 38 4.13 -14.28 -6.22
CA LEU A 38 5.34 -14.70 -5.49
C LEU A 38 5.20 -14.43 -3.99
N LEU A 39 4.64 -13.28 -3.62
CA LEU A 39 4.38 -12.89 -2.23
C LEU A 39 2.89 -12.66 -2.02
N SER A 40 2.40 -13.00 -0.83
CA SER A 40 0.98 -12.88 -0.53
C SER A 40 0.64 -11.48 -0.01
N PRO A 41 -0.34 -10.77 -0.61
CA PRO A 41 -0.85 -9.51 -0.06
C PRO A 41 -1.46 -9.71 1.34
N ASN A 42 -2.01 -10.89 1.62
CA ASN A 42 -2.55 -11.22 2.94
C ASN A 42 -1.45 -11.34 3.99
N ASP A 43 -0.28 -11.87 3.62
CA ASP A 43 0.88 -11.95 4.51
C ASP A 43 1.44 -10.55 4.80
N HIS A 44 1.54 -9.70 3.78
CA HIS A 44 1.95 -8.31 3.97
C HIS A 44 0.97 -7.57 4.87
N TYR A 45 -0.34 -7.70 4.65
CA TYR A 45 -1.36 -7.09 5.50
C TYR A 45 -1.27 -7.57 6.95
N ARG A 46 -1.06 -8.88 7.19
CA ARG A 46 -0.86 -9.42 8.54
C ARG A 46 0.38 -8.82 9.23
N ASN A 47 1.47 -8.63 8.50
CA ASN A 47 2.66 -7.97 9.05
C ASN A 47 2.39 -6.49 9.33
N TRP A 48 1.68 -5.80 8.44
CA TRP A 48 1.27 -4.42 8.63
C TRP A 48 0.39 -4.24 9.86
N THR A 49 -0.62 -5.09 10.06
CA THR A 49 -1.45 -5.06 11.27
C THR A 49 -0.62 -5.30 12.52
N THR A 50 0.28 -6.30 12.49
CA THR A 50 1.17 -6.60 13.62
C THR A 50 2.02 -5.39 14.03
N MET A 51 2.68 -4.70 13.09
CA MET A 51 3.48 -3.53 13.44
C MET A 51 2.64 -2.35 13.93
N THR A 52 1.43 -2.15 13.39
CA THR A 52 0.52 -1.09 13.88
C THR A 52 -0.04 -1.40 15.27
N ASP A 53 -0.25 -2.67 15.61
CA ASP A 53 -0.69 -3.08 16.95
C ASP A 53 0.43 -2.93 17.98
N ILE A 54 1.69 -3.21 17.60
CA ILE A 54 2.85 -2.90 18.44
C ILE A 54 2.96 -1.38 18.65
N ALA A 55 2.74 -0.57 17.63
CA ALA A 55 2.76 0.89 17.78
C ALA A 55 1.66 1.39 18.74
N LYS A 56 0.46 0.81 18.67
CA LYS A 56 -0.62 1.08 19.65
C LYS A 56 -0.21 0.71 21.07
N PHE A 57 0.35 -0.48 21.25
CA PHE A 57 0.84 -0.93 22.55
C PHE A 57 1.92 0.02 23.11
N ASN A 58 2.76 0.59 22.24
CA ASN A 58 3.79 1.56 22.59
C ASN A 58 3.27 2.99 22.80
N GLY A 59 1.95 3.23 22.75
CA GLY A 59 1.31 4.49 23.11
C GLY A 59 0.77 5.33 21.96
N LEU A 60 0.84 4.87 20.70
CA LEU A 60 0.20 5.56 19.58
C LEU A 60 -1.29 5.22 19.49
N SER A 61 -2.17 6.14 19.90
CA SER A 61 -3.62 5.89 19.93
C SER A 61 -4.23 5.55 18.57
N ASP A 62 -3.77 6.21 17.50
CA ASP A 62 -4.21 5.95 16.14
C ASP A 62 -3.01 5.85 15.17
N PRO A 63 -2.63 4.63 14.75
CA PRO A 63 -1.60 4.42 13.74
C PRO A 63 -1.89 5.08 12.40
N SER A 64 -3.16 5.34 12.06
CA SER A 64 -3.52 6.01 10.81
C SER A 64 -2.99 7.45 10.74
N THR A 65 -2.58 8.05 11.85
CA THR A 65 -1.90 9.36 11.82
C THR A 65 -0.50 9.30 11.18
N ALA A 66 0.08 8.10 11.05
CA ALA A 66 1.44 7.88 10.60
C ALA A 66 1.60 6.74 9.58
N THR A 67 0.58 5.91 9.36
CA THR A 67 0.63 4.81 8.39
C THR A 67 -0.50 4.82 7.36
N ARG A 68 -0.18 4.36 6.14
CA ARG A 68 -1.16 4.03 5.09
C ARG A 68 -0.79 2.67 4.49
N PHE A 69 -1.81 1.85 4.21
CA PHE A 69 -1.66 0.59 3.47
C PHE A 69 -2.49 0.63 2.19
N PHE A 70 -1.88 0.24 1.08
CA PHE A 70 -2.49 0.26 -0.24
C PHE A 70 -2.33 -1.08 -0.94
N ILE A 71 -3.35 -1.48 -1.71
CA ILE A 71 -3.22 -2.60 -2.65
C ILE A 71 -3.35 -2.06 -4.07
N ILE A 72 -2.33 -2.30 -4.89
CA ILE A 72 -2.35 -1.95 -6.31
C ILE A 72 -3.27 -2.94 -7.03
N PRO A 73 -4.33 -2.50 -7.71
CA PRO A 73 -5.27 -3.42 -8.35
C PRO A 73 -4.63 -4.08 -9.57
N GLY A 74 -4.55 -5.42 -9.57
CA GLY A 74 -4.04 -6.19 -10.70
C GLY A 74 -2.53 -6.11 -10.93
N GLY A 75 -1.77 -5.46 -10.04
CA GLY A 75 -0.30 -5.44 -10.10
C GLY A 75 0.29 -6.84 -9.86
N SER A 76 1.37 -7.18 -10.56
CA SER A 76 2.16 -8.41 -10.37
C SER A 76 3.45 -8.09 -9.62
N HIS A 77 4.09 -9.07 -8.95
CA HIS A 77 5.31 -8.90 -8.15
C HIS A 77 6.33 -7.92 -8.75
N SER A 78 6.29 -6.65 -8.30
CA SER A 78 7.21 -5.58 -8.71
C SER A 78 7.44 -5.48 -10.23
N ALA A 79 6.34 -5.29 -10.95
CA ALA A 79 6.31 -4.84 -12.35
C ALA A 79 7.10 -5.69 -13.37
N GLY A 80 6.48 -6.77 -13.86
CA GLY A 80 6.91 -7.44 -15.09
C GLY A 80 6.53 -6.72 -16.40
N GLN A 81 6.02 -5.47 -16.36
CA GLN A 81 5.50 -4.76 -17.55
C GLN A 81 6.08 -3.35 -17.72
N THR A 82 6.08 -2.86 -18.96
CA THR A 82 6.76 -1.63 -19.42
C THR A 82 6.14 -0.31 -18.96
N LEU A 83 4.95 -0.33 -18.36
CA LEU A 83 4.33 0.84 -17.72
C LEU A 83 3.51 0.35 -16.52
N GLN A 84 3.98 0.65 -15.30
CA GLN A 84 3.31 0.44 -14.03
C GLN A 84 3.74 1.57 -13.09
N GLU A 85 2.95 2.64 -13.04
CA GLU A 85 3.34 3.87 -12.34
C GLU A 85 2.34 4.21 -11.23
N VAL A 86 2.88 4.37 -10.03
CA VAL A 86 2.23 5.05 -8.90
C VAL A 86 3.28 6.00 -8.32
N ASP A 87 2.93 7.28 -8.20
CA ASP A 87 3.85 8.29 -7.65
C ASP A 87 3.87 8.25 -6.11
N TRP A 88 4.59 7.26 -5.59
CA TRP A 88 4.81 7.10 -4.14
C TRP A 88 5.67 8.22 -3.55
N ALA A 89 6.61 8.77 -4.34
CA ALA A 89 7.56 9.77 -3.88
C ALA A 89 6.85 11.09 -3.56
N SER A 90 6.07 11.62 -4.48
CA SER A 90 5.29 12.85 -4.23
C SER A 90 4.27 12.63 -3.11
N SER A 91 3.68 11.43 -3.02
CA SER A 91 2.73 11.08 -1.97
C SER A 91 3.35 11.11 -0.57
N ILE A 92 4.56 10.55 -0.39
CA ILE A 92 5.23 10.58 0.91
C ILE A 92 5.79 11.98 1.24
N MET A 93 6.30 12.71 0.24
CA MET A 93 6.79 14.08 0.41
C MET A 93 5.66 15.01 0.86
N GLY A 94 4.53 15.03 0.16
CA GLY A 94 3.38 15.85 0.55
C GLY A 94 2.83 15.50 1.95
N TRP A 95 2.94 14.24 2.37
CA TRP A 95 2.54 13.88 3.73
C TRP A 95 3.54 14.36 4.79
N VAL A 96 4.83 14.20 4.54
CA VAL A 96 5.88 14.58 5.49
C VAL A 96 6.06 16.10 5.58
N GLU A 97 6.01 16.80 4.45
CA GLU A 97 6.35 18.22 4.35
C GLU A 97 5.11 19.11 4.50
N ASP A 98 3.99 18.74 3.87
CA ASP A 98 2.77 19.56 3.83
C ASP A 98 1.65 19.03 4.76
N GLY A 99 1.86 17.89 5.40
CA GLY A 99 0.85 17.24 6.25
C GLY A 99 -0.32 16.62 5.47
N ILE A 100 -0.21 16.50 4.14
CA ILE A 100 -1.27 15.99 3.27
C ILE A 100 -1.14 14.48 3.16
N ALA A 101 -1.86 13.74 4.00
CA ALA A 101 -1.85 12.28 3.96
C ALA A 101 -2.52 11.77 2.68
N PRO A 102 -1.90 10.82 1.95
CA PRO A 102 -2.53 10.25 0.76
C PRO A 102 -3.75 9.42 1.15
N THR A 103 -4.86 9.62 0.44
CA THR A 103 -6.10 8.84 0.56
C THR A 103 -6.37 7.98 -0.66
N GLN A 104 -5.87 8.41 -1.83
CA GLN A 104 -5.99 7.73 -3.12
C GLN A 104 -4.84 8.15 -4.03
N MET A 105 -4.32 7.21 -4.81
CA MET A 105 -3.29 7.46 -5.83
C MET A 105 -3.81 6.95 -7.17
N THR A 106 -3.14 7.35 -8.25
CA THR A 106 -3.41 6.82 -9.59
C THR A 106 -2.43 5.72 -9.89
N TYR A 107 -2.94 4.56 -10.31
CA TYR A 107 -2.14 3.52 -10.92
C TYR A 107 -2.39 3.50 -12.43
N THR A 108 -1.36 3.80 -13.20
CA THR A 108 -1.40 3.77 -14.66
C THR A 108 -0.56 2.63 -15.20
N PHE A 109 -1.16 1.83 -16.08
CA PHE A 109 -0.51 0.64 -16.63
C PHE A 109 -0.96 0.32 -18.06
N ARG A 110 -0.17 -0.51 -18.75
CA ARG A 110 -0.53 -1.06 -20.07
C ARG A 110 -1.39 -2.31 -19.93
N SER A 111 -2.49 -2.36 -20.68
CA SER A 111 -3.30 -3.55 -20.92
C SER A 111 -3.33 -3.80 -22.43
N GLY A 112 -2.44 -4.69 -22.90
CA GLY A 112 -2.18 -4.83 -24.34
C GLY A 112 -1.59 -3.54 -24.91
N THR A 113 -2.23 -2.99 -25.95
CA THR A 113 -1.84 -1.71 -26.56
C THR A 113 -2.44 -0.49 -25.85
N THR A 114 -3.42 -0.69 -24.97
CA THR A 114 -4.18 0.39 -24.31
C THR A 114 -3.55 0.79 -22.99
N THR A 115 -3.51 2.09 -22.71
CA THR A 115 -3.18 2.62 -21.39
C THR A 115 -4.44 2.66 -20.54
N ARG A 116 -4.37 2.13 -19.32
CA ARG A 116 -5.46 2.10 -18.35
C ARG A 116 -5.03 2.75 -17.06
N SER A 117 -5.95 3.45 -16.40
CA SER A 117 -5.74 4.05 -15.09
C SER A 117 -6.82 3.60 -14.11
N LEU A 118 -6.42 3.17 -12.92
CA LEU A 118 -7.29 2.78 -11.81
C LEU A 118 -6.91 3.55 -10.54
N PRO A 119 -7.86 3.83 -9.64
CA PRO A 119 -7.50 4.39 -8.35
C PRO A 119 -6.87 3.29 -7.48
N VAL A 120 -5.74 3.61 -6.86
CA VAL A 120 -5.18 2.84 -5.76
C VAL A 120 -5.84 3.35 -4.49
N CYS A 121 -6.69 2.52 -3.90
CA CYS A 121 -7.51 2.85 -2.75
C CYS A 121 -6.80 2.46 -1.45
N GLN A 122 -6.96 3.27 -0.40
CA GLN A 122 -6.51 2.91 0.93
C GLN A 122 -7.24 1.66 1.40
N TYR A 123 -6.50 0.59 1.66
CA TYR A 123 -7.09 -0.66 2.12
C TYR A 123 -7.82 -0.46 3.46
N PRO A 124 -9.00 -1.08 3.68
CA PRO A 124 -9.63 -2.16 2.91
C PRO A 124 -10.43 -1.74 1.67
N GLN A 125 -10.46 -0.45 1.33
CA GLN A 125 -11.18 0.00 0.16
C GLN A 125 -10.56 -0.55 -1.13
N TYR A 126 -11.39 -0.73 -2.16
CA TYR A 126 -10.99 -1.22 -3.47
C TYR A 126 -11.61 -0.38 -4.60
N PRO A 127 -10.98 -0.34 -5.79
CA PRO A 127 -11.53 0.36 -6.94
C PRO A 127 -12.74 -0.40 -7.48
N LYS A 128 -13.91 0.24 -7.46
CA LYS A 128 -15.15 -0.27 -8.05
C LYS A 128 -15.54 0.55 -9.26
N TYR A 129 -15.89 -0.12 -10.35
CA TYR A 129 -16.42 0.53 -11.55
C TYR A 129 -17.81 1.07 -11.27
N LYS A 130 -18.07 2.32 -11.66
CA LYS A 130 -19.35 3.02 -11.42
C LYS A 130 -20.51 2.49 -12.28
N GLY A 131 -20.25 1.54 -13.18
CA GLY A 131 -21.24 0.99 -14.11
C GLY A 131 -21.36 1.76 -15.42
N SER A 132 -20.68 2.90 -15.57
CA SER A 132 -20.64 3.71 -16.79
C SER A 132 -19.31 4.44 -16.96
N GLY A 133 -19.01 4.88 -18.19
CA GLY A 133 -17.76 5.54 -18.57
C GLY A 133 -16.77 4.63 -19.29
N ASP A 134 -15.59 5.16 -19.63
CA ASP A 134 -14.50 4.37 -20.22
C ASP A 134 -13.86 3.50 -19.13
N ILE A 135 -13.84 2.18 -19.33
CA ILE A 135 -13.21 1.20 -18.43
C ILE A 135 -11.69 1.41 -18.28
N ASN A 136 -11.07 2.14 -19.20
CA ASN A 136 -9.65 2.49 -19.13
C ASN A 136 -9.39 3.79 -18.36
N GLY A 137 -10.44 4.58 -18.09
CA GLY A 137 -10.34 5.89 -17.47
C GLY A 137 -10.52 5.86 -15.95
N LEU A 138 -9.63 6.58 -15.24
CA LEU A 138 -9.66 6.73 -13.78
C LEU A 138 -11.02 7.22 -13.26
N SER A 139 -11.66 8.15 -13.98
CA SER A 139 -12.93 8.79 -13.60
C SER A 139 -14.10 7.82 -13.50
N SER A 140 -14.01 6.65 -14.15
CA SER A 140 -15.06 5.63 -14.17
C SER A 140 -15.06 4.74 -12.92
N TYR A 141 -14.16 5.00 -11.96
CA TYR A 141 -14.00 4.23 -10.74
C TYR A 141 -14.15 5.09 -9.48
N SER A 142 -14.50 4.44 -8.37
CA SER A 142 -14.51 5.00 -7.02
C SER A 142 -13.93 4.00 -6.03
N CYS A 143 -13.28 4.49 -4.97
CA CYS A 143 -12.89 3.65 -3.84
C CYS A 143 -14.10 3.33 -2.97
N GLU A 144 -14.39 2.05 -2.79
CA GLU A 144 -15.51 1.55 -1.99
C GLU A 144 -15.03 0.49 -0.99
N SER A 145 -15.81 0.30 0.08
CA SER A 145 -15.53 -0.68 1.14
C SER A 145 -16.25 -2.01 0.93
#